data_AF-A0A3D4QVX4-F1
#
_entry.id   AF-A0A3D4QVX4-F1
#
_cell.length_a   1.000
_cell.length_b   1.000
_cell.length_c   1.000
_cell.angle_alpha   90.00
_cell.angle_beta   90.00
_cell.angle_gamma   90.00
#
_symmetry.space_group_name_H-M   'P 1'
#
loop_
_entity.id
_entity.type
_entity.pdbx_description
1 polymer ?
#
loop_
_entity_poly.entity_id
_entity_poly.type
_entity_poly.pdbx_seq_one_letter_code
_entity_poly.pdbx_strand_id
1 'polypeptide(L)'
;MEILKINVSVRDLVSFSIPVKESRGSFFNTAMEGIEGHQLTHELLKQQIGEAGTYKKERSISLTYQHEEYELQISGRMDGLIEINESKSVCEIKTTETSLDLIEKDDNPAYWAQGRCYAYMLAKELELENISLLLVYHHRGNKKIRSFEENLSFKELEKFFHSLVIPYINGIKKQREWQNVRNQSITSLSFPFTEFRKGQRKMSASVYRAIRDGHKQIIQAPTGIGKTLGALFPAIKAMGEGHTDKIFYLTARNTTQAIALQAYEMMALSNLRLKTLQITAKEKVCLSPGTACTSEDCIYLIDYDEKSRRILSKLFKETDYFSREFIEDAAKGCNLCPFELSLDLSLQSDLIICDYNYAFDPRVFLKRFFQEKTDEKICLMVDEAHNLPDRAREMYSAQLKRSQFRDIYREIKNYFPEMARALKKARKAFLEYIKQLPQLWEDSDLPWAWSVQEPPESIINPVENFLYSAEGIFEDKTPYSFKDDLISFFFELAHFVKIYDLFGDNYT
;
A
#
# COMPACT_ATOMS: atom_id res chain seq x y z
N MET A 1 3.39 -32.44 -20.74
CA MET A 1 3.04 -31.50 -19.67
C MET A 1 2.25 -30.36 -20.28
N GLU A 2 1.18 -29.93 -19.63
CA GLU A 2 0.35 -28.82 -20.09
C GLU A 2 1.10 -27.51 -19.83
N ILE A 3 1.33 -26.70 -20.88
CA ILE A 3 1.99 -25.41 -20.75
C ILE A 3 1.07 -24.49 -19.96
N LEU A 4 1.58 -23.95 -18.86
CA LEU A 4 0.82 -23.06 -18.04
C LEU A 4 0.93 -21.61 -18.53
N LYS A 5 -0.21 -21.04 -18.89
CA LYS A 5 -0.33 -19.66 -19.35
C LYS A 5 -0.57 -18.70 -18.19
N ILE A 6 0.19 -17.61 -18.14
CA ILE A 6 0.10 -16.57 -17.11
C ILE A 6 0.06 -15.21 -17.80
N ASN A 7 -0.95 -14.40 -17.50
CA ASN A 7 -0.96 -13.00 -17.91
C ASN A 7 -0.22 -12.17 -16.86
N VAL A 8 0.68 -11.30 -17.31
CA VAL A 8 1.44 -10.41 -16.43
C VAL A 8 1.51 -9.04 -17.05
N SER A 9 1.30 -7.99 -16.25
CA SER A 9 1.53 -6.63 -16.72
C SER A 9 3.01 -6.27 -16.65
N VAL A 10 3.48 -5.38 -17.52
CA VAL A 10 4.86 -4.84 -17.43
C VAL A 10 5.09 -4.21 -16.05
N ARG A 11 4.08 -3.58 -15.46
CA ARG A 11 4.16 -3.00 -14.12
C ARG A 11 4.45 -4.05 -13.06
N ASP A 12 3.75 -5.19 -13.09
CA ASP A 12 3.93 -6.28 -12.12
C ASP A 12 5.29 -6.97 -12.28
N LEU A 13 5.74 -7.13 -13.53
CA LEU A 13 7.06 -7.70 -13.82
C LEU A 13 8.19 -6.83 -13.26
N VAL A 14 8.07 -5.50 -13.45
CA VAL A 14 9.05 -4.53 -12.95
C VAL A 14 8.99 -4.45 -11.42
N SER A 15 7.80 -4.33 -10.83
CA SER A 15 7.64 -4.21 -9.37
C SER A 15 8.13 -5.43 -8.61
N PHE A 16 8.00 -6.63 -9.19
CA PHE A 16 8.56 -7.85 -8.62
C PHE A 16 10.10 -7.82 -8.56
N SER A 17 10.73 -7.27 -9.60
CA SER A 17 12.18 -7.38 -9.80
C SER A 17 12.96 -6.19 -9.26
N ILE A 18 12.37 -4.99 -9.29
CA ILE A 18 13.01 -3.72 -8.98
C ILE A 18 12.17 -3.00 -7.93
N PRO A 19 12.79 -2.53 -6.83
CA PRO A 19 12.07 -1.75 -5.83
C PRO A 19 11.57 -0.48 -6.44
N VAL A 20 10.29 -0.20 -6.24
CA VAL A 20 9.77 1.13 -6.45
C VAL A 20 10.07 1.92 -5.18
N LYS A 21 10.89 2.97 -5.30
CA LYS A 21 10.92 4.01 -4.27
C LYS A 21 9.59 4.75 -4.37
N GLU A 22 8.57 4.25 -3.69
CA GLU A 22 7.39 5.06 -3.44
C GLU A 22 7.82 6.20 -2.52
N SER A 23 7.50 7.44 -2.90
CA SER A 23 7.63 8.56 -1.97
C SER A 23 6.71 8.28 -0.79
N ARG A 24 7.29 7.79 0.31
CA ARG A 24 6.58 7.45 1.55
C ARG A 24 5.99 8.70 2.24
N GLY A 25 6.18 9.89 1.66
CA GLY A 25 5.86 11.18 2.26
C GLY A 25 4.76 12.02 1.58
N SER A 26 4.23 11.65 0.41
CA SER A 26 3.19 12.50 -0.21
C SER A 26 1.80 12.18 0.36
N PHE A 27 1.40 12.97 1.36
CA PHE A 27 0.11 12.89 2.04
C PHE A 27 -1.07 13.34 1.16
N PHE A 28 -0.80 14.00 0.02
CA PHE A 28 -1.81 14.65 -0.84
C PHE A 28 -1.73 14.16 -2.29
N ASN A 29 -1.93 12.86 -2.51
CA ASN A 29 -2.07 12.33 -3.87
C ASN A 29 -3.53 12.39 -4.34
N THR A 30 -3.95 13.48 -4.97
CA THR A 30 -5.18 13.46 -5.77
C THR A 30 -4.86 12.86 -7.14
N ALA A 31 -5.45 11.70 -7.45
CA ALA A 31 -5.24 11.01 -8.73
C ALA A 31 -5.60 11.88 -9.95
N MET A 32 -6.46 12.88 -9.75
CA MET A 32 -6.95 13.80 -10.76
C MET A 32 -5.85 14.73 -11.31
N GLU A 33 -5.03 15.31 -10.44
CA GLU A 33 -3.91 16.19 -10.86
C GLU A 33 -2.82 15.41 -11.61
N GLY A 34 -2.61 14.14 -11.24
CA GLY A 34 -1.73 13.24 -11.99
C GLY A 34 -2.21 13.01 -13.42
N ILE A 35 -3.52 12.82 -13.62
CA ILE A 35 -4.11 12.63 -14.95
C ILE A 35 -4.00 13.90 -15.79
N GLU A 36 -4.33 15.06 -15.22
CA GLU A 36 -4.22 16.35 -15.92
C GLU A 36 -2.78 16.65 -16.34
N GLY A 37 -1.80 16.44 -15.45
CA GLY A 37 -0.39 16.63 -15.77
C GLY A 37 0.10 15.69 -16.87
N HIS A 38 -0.37 14.44 -16.88
CA HIS A 38 -0.04 13.47 -17.92
C HIS A 38 -0.62 13.88 -19.29
N GLN A 39 -1.89 14.32 -19.33
CA GLN A 39 -2.53 14.85 -20.54
C GLN A 39 -1.81 16.07 -21.11
N LEU A 40 -1.45 17.03 -20.25
CA LEU A 40 -0.71 18.23 -20.67
C LEU A 40 0.66 17.86 -21.27
N THR A 41 1.36 16.88 -20.67
CA THR A 41 2.64 16.40 -21.19
C THR A 41 2.51 15.83 -22.59
N HIS A 42 1.46 15.07 -22.87
CA HIS A 42 1.21 14.58 -24.24
C HIS A 42 1.03 15.70 -25.26
N GLU A 43 0.37 16.80 -24.87
CA GLU A 43 0.19 17.96 -25.75
C GLU A 43 1.50 18.69 -26.00
N LEU A 44 2.29 18.92 -24.94
CA LEU A 44 3.61 19.54 -25.03
C LEU A 44 4.55 18.73 -25.93
N LEU A 45 4.62 17.41 -25.74
CA LEU A 45 5.46 16.55 -26.58
C LEU A 45 5.01 16.56 -28.04
N LYS A 46 3.70 16.51 -28.30
CA LYS A 46 3.16 16.60 -29.65
C LYS A 46 3.53 17.94 -30.32
N GLN A 47 3.46 19.04 -29.59
CA GLN A 47 3.84 20.37 -30.08
C GLN A 47 5.35 20.47 -30.33
N GLN A 48 6.19 19.94 -29.44
CA GLN A 48 7.65 19.95 -29.57
C GLN A 48 8.13 19.12 -30.77
N ILE A 49 7.51 17.96 -31.02
CA ILE A 49 7.83 17.11 -32.17
C ILE A 49 7.38 17.79 -33.47
N GLY A 50 6.21 18.44 -33.47
CA GLY A 50 5.74 19.28 -34.57
C GLY A 50 5.77 18.58 -35.92
N GLU A 51 6.31 19.25 -36.94
CA GLU A 51 6.45 18.71 -38.31
C GLU A 51 7.67 17.78 -38.47
N ALA A 52 8.55 17.67 -37.47
CA ALA A 52 9.76 16.86 -37.56
C ALA A 52 9.49 15.35 -37.44
N GLY A 53 8.30 14.94 -37.00
CA GLY A 53 7.96 13.54 -36.83
C GLY A 53 6.51 13.30 -36.41
N THR A 54 6.22 12.11 -35.92
CA THR A 54 4.90 11.75 -35.41
C THR A 54 4.95 11.34 -33.94
N TYR A 55 3.90 11.68 -33.20
CA TYR A 55 3.70 11.29 -31.81
C TYR A 55 2.38 10.53 -31.65
N LYS A 56 2.47 9.27 -31.25
CA LYS A 56 1.30 8.42 -30.95
C LYS A 56 1.21 8.25 -29.44
N LYS A 57 0.13 8.77 -28.86
CA LYS A 57 -0.20 8.63 -27.44
C LYS A 57 -0.69 7.22 -27.18
N GLU A 58 -0.37 6.69 -25.99
CA GLU A 58 -0.95 5.48 -25.41
C GLU A 58 -1.05 4.29 -26.38
N ARG A 59 0.04 3.56 -26.55
CA ARG A 59 0.06 2.36 -27.40
C ARG A 59 0.10 1.10 -26.55
N SER A 60 -0.88 0.22 -26.74
CA SER A 60 -0.87 -1.12 -26.13
C SER A 60 0.17 -2.00 -26.82
N ILE A 61 0.89 -2.79 -26.03
CA ILE A 61 1.89 -3.72 -26.53
C ILE A 61 1.85 -5.02 -25.75
N SER A 62 2.10 -6.14 -26.42
CA SER A 62 2.12 -7.45 -25.77
C SER A 62 3.16 -8.37 -26.38
N LEU A 63 3.72 -9.25 -25.55
CA LEU A 63 4.74 -10.21 -25.91
C LEU A 63 4.45 -11.54 -25.20
N THR A 64 4.51 -12.63 -25.94
CA THR A 64 4.50 -13.98 -25.37
C THR A 64 5.95 -14.43 -25.11
N TYR A 65 6.25 -14.82 -23.87
CA TYR A 65 7.55 -15.36 -23.47
C TYR A 65 7.40 -16.81 -22.99
N GLN A 66 8.11 -17.74 -23.62
CA GLN A 66 8.07 -19.16 -23.27
C GLN A 66 9.34 -19.56 -22.51
N HIS A 67 9.17 -20.28 -21.40
CA HIS A 67 10.26 -20.80 -20.58
C HIS A 67 9.85 -22.09 -19.88
N GLU A 68 10.43 -23.21 -20.30
CA GLU A 68 10.09 -24.56 -19.80
C GLU A 68 8.57 -24.84 -19.89
N GLU A 69 7.89 -25.00 -18.74
CA GLU A 69 6.46 -25.27 -18.65
C GLU A 69 5.59 -24.00 -18.53
N TYR A 70 6.20 -22.81 -18.65
CA TYR A 70 5.53 -21.53 -18.43
C TYR A 70 5.47 -20.71 -19.71
N GLU A 71 4.29 -20.18 -20.01
CA GLU A 71 4.05 -19.20 -21.06
C GLU A 71 3.52 -17.92 -20.41
N LEU A 72 4.32 -16.85 -20.47
CA LEU A 72 3.96 -15.55 -19.92
C LEU A 72 3.45 -14.66 -21.06
N GLN A 73 2.20 -14.23 -20.97
CA GLN A 73 1.66 -13.16 -21.80
C GLN A 73 1.92 -11.83 -21.09
N ILE A 74 3.00 -11.18 -21.49
CA ILE A 74 3.45 -9.91 -20.92
C ILE A 74 2.76 -8.79 -21.70
N SER A 75 2.07 -7.88 -21.02
CA SER A 75 1.32 -6.81 -21.67
C SER A 75 1.42 -5.48 -20.92
N GLY A 76 1.23 -4.38 -21.63
CA GLY A 76 1.16 -3.07 -21.03
C GLY A 76 0.83 -1.98 -22.04
N ARG A 77 0.85 -0.75 -21.56
CA ARG A 77 0.53 0.44 -22.36
C ARG A 77 1.66 1.43 -22.19
N MET A 78 2.41 1.66 -23.27
CA MET A 78 3.44 2.70 -23.28
C MET A 78 2.78 4.07 -23.43
N ASP A 79 3.29 5.08 -22.74
CA ASP A 79 2.67 6.41 -22.74
C ASP A 79 2.78 7.08 -24.11
N GLY A 80 3.92 6.94 -24.80
CA GLY A 80 4.07 7.49 -26.15
C GLY A 80 5.05 6.74 -27.03
N LEU A 81 4.82 6.84 -28.33
CA LEU A 81 5.74 6.44 -29.39
C LEU A 81 6.06 7.67 -30.25
N ILE A 82 7.34 7.99 -30.34
CA ILE A 82 7.89 9.08 -31.15
C ILE A 82 8.55 8.45 -32.37
N GLU A 83 8.22 8.94 -33.56
CA GLU A 83 8.84 8.50 -34.82
C GLU A 83 9.38 9.75 -35.53
N ILE A 84 10.69 9.88 -35.63
CA ILE A 84 11.39 10.97 -36.32
C ILE A 84 12.30 10.33 -37.37
N ASN A 85 12.04 10.59 -38.65
CA ASN A 85 12.67 9.87 -39.76
C ASN A 85 12.51 8.34 -39.60
N GLU A 86 13.61 7.59 -39.57
CA GLU A 86 13.62 6.14 -39.32
C GLU A 86 13.79 5.76 -37.84
N SER A 87 14.12 6.75 -36.99
CA SER A 87 14.34 6.55 -35.56
C SER A 87 13.01 6.45 -34.81
N LYS A 88 12.94 5.48 -33.90
CA LYS A 88 11.79 5.27 -33.01
C LYS A 88 12.22 5.45 -31.56
N SER A 89 11.38 6.13 -30.78
CA SER A 89 11.62 6.33 -29.36
C SER A 89 10.36 6.00 -28.56
N VAL A 90 10.52 5.20 -27.52
CA VAL A 90 9.48 5.00 -26.50
C VAL A 90 9.51 6.19 -25.54
N CYS A 91 8.35 6.68 -25.13
CA CYS A 91 8.21 7.72 -24.14
C CYS A 91 7.44 7.19 -22.92
N GLU A 92 8.00 7.40 -21.73
CA GLU A 92 7.39 7.10 -20.43
C GLU A 92 7.25 8.41 -19.63
N ILE A 93 6.05 8.71 -19.13
CA ILE A 93 5.71 9.97 -18.48
C ILE A 93 5.37 9.73 -17.01
N LYS A 94 5.98 10.52 -16.11
CA LYS A 94 5.76 10.44 -14.66
C LYS A 94 5.43 11.82 -14.10
N THR A 95 4.41 11.91 -13.27
CA THR A 95 4.06 13.15 -12.54
C THR A 95 4.70 13.15 -11.16
N THR A 96 5.21 14.30 -10.72
CA THR A 96 5.89 14.47 -9.43
C THR A 96 5.59 15.83 -8.80
N GLU A 97 5.75 15.90 -7.48
CA GLU A 97 5.76 17.14 -6.69
C GLU A 97 7.18 17.56 -6.30
N THR A 98 8.16 16.66 -6.48
CA THR A 98 9.56 16.96 -6.23
C THR A 98 10.05 18.02 -7.21
N SER A 99 10.82 18.99 -6.72
CA SER A 99 11.49 19.98 -7.56
C SER A 99 12.29 19.27 -8.65
N LEU A 100 12.03 19.65 -9.92
CA LEU A 100 12.67 19.00 -11.06
C LEU A 100 14.19 19.13 -11.03
N ASP A 101 14.74 20.18 -10.42
CA ASP A 101 16.19 20.41 -10.32
C ASP A 101 16.89 19.37 -9.42
N LEU A 102 16.14 18.74 -8.51
CA LEU A 102 16.65 17.70 -7.62
C LEU A 102 16.56 16.29 -8.21
N ILE A 103 15.83 16.12 -9.32
CA ILE A 103 15.61 14.81 -9.93
C ILE A 103 16.79 14.48 -10.84
N GLU A 104 17.55 13.46 -10.50
CA GLU A 104 18.62 12.91 -11.33
C GLU A 104 18.16 11.69 -12.14
N LYS A 105 18.94 11.36 -13.17
CA LYS A 105 18.59 10.31 -14.13
C LYS A 105 18.26 8.97 -13.44
N ASP A 106 19.03 8.60 -12.44
CA ASP A 106 18.97 7.28 -11.80
C ASP A 106 18.16 7.24 -10.50
N ASP A 107 17.43 8.31 -10.17
CA ASP A 107 16.68 8.41 -8.91
C ASP A 107 15.59 7.34 -8.75
N ASN A 108 14.96 6.95 -9.86
CA ASN A 108 13.90 5.94 -9.88
C ASN A 108 14.15 4.86 -10.95
N PRO A 109 14.91 3.80 -10.61
CA PRO A 109 15.23 2.72 -11.54
C PRO A 109 14.00 1.98 -12.08
N ALA A 110 12.88 1.96 -11.35
CA ALA A 110 11.65 1.30 -11.78
C ALA A 110 11.02 1.98 -13.00
N TYR A 111 11.14 3.31 -13.12
CA TYR A 111 10.59 4.04 -14.28
C TYR A 111 11.35 3.73 -15.56
N TRP A 112 12.70 3.70 -15.49
CA TRP A 112 13.52 3.22 -16.59
C TRP A 112 13.24 1.77 -16.94
N ALA A 113 13.03 0.92 -15.95
CA ALA A 113 12.74 -0.48 -16.18
C ALA A 113 11.44 -0.72 -16.93
N GLN A 114 10.40 0.04 -16.60
CA GLN A 114 9.12 0.02 -17.32
C GLN A 114 9.32 0.45 -18.78
N GLY A 115 9.98 1.58 -19.00
CA GLY A 115 10.29 2.06 -20.35
C GLY A 115 11.14 1.08 -21.17
N ARG A 116 12.16 0.46 -20.57
CA ARG A 116 13.02 -0.55 -21.19
C ARG A 116 12.26 -1.81 -21.56
N CYS A 117 11.27 -2.23 -20.76
CA CYS A 117 10.40 -3.35 -21.14
C CYS A 117 9.58 -3.01 -22.40
N TYR A 118 8.97 -1.83 -22.46
CA TYR A 118 8.23 -1.39 -23.65
C TYR A 118 9.14 -1.25 -24.87
N ALA A 119 10.34 -0.70 -24.70
CA ALA A 119 11.34 -0.60 -25.75
C ALA A 119 11.78 -1.97 -26.28
N TYR A 120 12.02 -2.95 -25.40
CA TYR A 120 12.32 -4.33 -25.80
C TYR A 120 11.19 -4.95 -26.61
N MET A 121 9.96 -4.86 -26.10
CA MET A 121 8.78 -5.44 -26.76
C MET A 121 8.58 -4.81 -28.14
N LEU A 122 8.76 -3.50 -28.26
CA LEU A 122 8.59 -2.76 -29.51
C LEU A 122 9.71 -3.04 -30.50
N ALA A 123 10.97 -3.06 -30.04
CA ALA A 123 12.12 -3.41 -30.87
C ALA A 123 12.01 -4.84 -31.39
N LYS A 124 11.45 -5.77 -30.60
CA LYS A 124 11.18 -7.14 -31.04
C LYS A 124 10.04 -7.22 -32.07
N GLU A 125 8.95 -6.47 -31.86
CA GLU A 125 7.81 -6.44 -32.78
C GLU A 125 8.18 -5.85 -34.17
N LEU A 126 9.04 -4.82 -34.18
CA LEU A 126 9.42 -4.09 -35.38
C LEU A 126 10.82 -4.44 -35.90
N GLU A 127 11.46 -5.47 -35.34
CA GLU A 127 12.81 -5.95 -35.70
C GLU A 127 13.88 -4.85 -35.71
N LEU A 128 13.88 -3.97 -34.70
CA LEU A 128 14.81 -2.85 -34.58
C LEU A 128 16.12 -3.27 -33.92
N GLU A 129 17.26 -2.88 -34.49
CA GLU A 129 18.57 -3.07 -33.87
C GLU A 129 18.82 -2.10 -32.70
N ASN A 130 18.28 -0.87 -32.81
CA ASN A 130 18.45 0.20 -31.83
C ASN A 130 17.12 0.94 -31.64
N ILE A 131 16.89 1.42 -30.42
CA ILE A 131 15.70 2.21 -30.07
C ILE A 131 16.06 3.20 -28.96
N SER A 132 15.44 4.37 -28.98
CA SER A 132 15.61 5.36 -27.92
C SER A 132 14.50 5.26 -26.88
N LEU A 133 14.80 5.65 -25.65
CA LEU A 133 13.84 5.72 -24.55
C LEU A 133 13.92 7.09 -23.91
N LEU A 134 12.78 7.78 -23.88
CA LEU A 134 12.60 9.11 -23.29
C LEU A 134 11.79 8.99 -22.00
N LEU A 135 12.41 9.27 -20.87
CA LEU A 135 11.73 9.38 -19.57
C LEU A 135 11.43 10.86 -19.29
N VAL A 136 10.17 11.19 -19.03
CA VAL A 136 9.71 12.58 -18.81
C VAL A 136 9.08 12.72 -17.42
N TYR A 137 9.61 13.65 -16.63
CA TYR A 137 9.02 14.08 -15.37
C TYR A 137 8.23 15.37 -15.56
N HIS A 138 6.98 15.38 -15.10
CA HIS A 138 6.10 16.53 -15.07
C HIS A 138 5.87 16.99 -13.63
N HIS A 139 6.18 18.24 -13.32
CA HIS A 139 5.93 18.80 -11.98
C HIS A 139 4.50 19.32 -11.86
N ARG A 140 3.70 18.76 -10.94
CA ARG A 140 2.26 19.07 -10.78
C ARG A 140 1.97 20.56 -10.54
N GLY A 141 2.70 21.18 -9.60
CA GLY A 141 2.48 22.58 -9.22
C GLY A 141 2.82 23.62 -10.30
N ASN A 142 4.06 23.60 -10.82
CA ASN A 142 4.52 24.61 -11.77
C ASN A 142 4.38 24.21 -13.26
N LYS A 143 3.90 22.99 -13.53
CA LYS A 143 3.64 22.43 -14.88
C LYS A 143 4.86 22.35 -15.80
N LYS A 144 6.09 22.46 -15.26
CA LYS A 144 7.33 22.29 -16.03
C LYS A 144 7.63 20.80 -16.23
N ILE A 145 8.48 20.51 -17.21
CA ILE A 145 8.97 19.16 -17.49
C ILE A 145 10.50 19.09 -17.43
N ARG A 146 11.05 17.94 -17.00
CA ARG A 146 12.47 17.55 -17.14
C ARG A 146 12.51 16.18 -17.79
N SER A 147 13.35 15.98 -18.80
CA SER A 147 13.43 14.72 -19.54
C SER A 147 14.85 14.17 -19.60
N PHE A 148 14.94 12.86 -19.76
CA PHE A 148 16.18 12.12 -19.90
C PHE A 148 16.04 11.10 -21.02
N GLU A 149 17.13 10.84 -21.75
CA GLU A 149 17.13 9.94 -22.90
C GLU A 149 18.20 8.86 -22.78
N GLU A 150 17.88 7.66 -23.28
CA GLU A 150 18.82 6.56 -23.49
C GLU A 150 18.67 6.00 -24.90
N ASN A 151 19.80 5.68 -25.54
CA ASN A 151 19.83 4.89 -26.77
C ASN A 151 20.30 3.48 -26.41
N LEU A 152 19.50 2.48 -26.76
CA LEU A 152 19.73 1.10 -26.35
C LEU A 152 19.67 0.18 -27.56
N SER A 153 20.61 -0.75 -27.63
CA SER A 153 20.57 -1.84 -28.62
C SER A 153 19.58 -2.92 -28.20
N PHE A 154 19.08 -3.67 -29.18
CA PHE A 154 18.22 -4.83 -28.93
C PHE A 154 18.85 -5.83 -27.94
N LYS A 155 20.16 -6.07 -28.04
CA LYS A 155 20.88 -7.01 -27.16
C LYS A 155 20.93 -6.54 -25.71
N GLU A 156 21.09 -5.25 -25.48
CA GLU A 156 21.06 -4.68 -24.12
C GLU A 156 19.67 -4.79 -23.51
N LEU A 157 18.64 -4.49 -24.31
CA LEU A 157 17.24 -4.62 -23.92
C LEU A 157 16.83 -6.06 -23.64
N GLU A 158 17.27 -7.01 -24.46
CA GLU A 158 17.01 -8.44 -24.27
C GLU A 158 17.64 -8.96 -22.97
N LYS A 159 18.91 -8.64 -22.73
CA LYS A 159 19.61 -9.00 -21.50
C LYS A 159 18.90 -8.41 -20.27
N PHE A 160 18.50 -7.14 -20.35
CA PHE A 160 17.76 -6.47 -19.30
C PHE A 160 16.39 -7.15 -19.05
N PHE A 161 15.63 -7.41 -20.11
CA PHE A 161 14.32 -8.03 -20.01
C PHE A 161 14.38 -9.43 -19.37
N HIS A 162 15.33 -10.26 -19.79
CA HIS A 162 15.56 -11.57 -19.18
C HIS A 162 15.96 -11.48 -17.69
N SER A 163 16.69 -10.43 -17.29
CA SER A 163 17.01 -10.19 -15.88
C SER A 163 15.79 -9.95 -14.98
N LEU A 164 14.63 -9.58 -15.55
CA LEU A 164 13.37 -9.41 -14.82
C LEU A 164 12.50 -10.66 -14.92
N VAL A 165 12.34 -11.20 -16.14
CA VAL A 165 11.43 -12.32 -16.41
C VAL A 165 11.88 -13.61 -15.72
N ILE A 166 13.18 -13.90 -15.68
CA ILE A 166 13.69 -15.13 -15.06
C ILE A 166 13.41 -15.14 -13.53
N PRO A 167 13.77 -14.10 -12.75
CA PRO A 167 13.37 -14.02 -11.34
C PRO A 167 11.86 -14.11 -11.13
N TYR A 168 11.06 -13.47 -11.96
CA TYR A 168 9.60 -13.50 -11.88
C TYR A 168 9.04 -14.93 -12.01
N ILE A 169 9.49 -15.67 -13.03
CA ILE A 169 9.13 -17.09 -13.22
C ILE A 169 9.55 -17.94 -12.01
N ASN A 170 10.75 -17.70 -11.48
CA ASN A 170 11.22 -18.41 -10.28
C ASN A 170 10.37 -18.07 -9.04
N GLY A 171 9.85 -16.85 -8.93
CA GLY A 171 8.89 -16.45 -7.90
C GLY A 171 7.60 -17.25 -8.00
N ILE A 172 7.00 -17.32 -9.19
CA ILE A 172 5.78 -18.09 -9.46
C ILE A 172 5.99 -19.58 -9.13
N LYS A 173 7.11 -20.16 -9.54
CA LYS A 173 7.46 -21.56 -9.23
C LYS A 173 7.43 -21.81 -7.72
N LYS A 174 8.13 -20.98 -6.94
CA LYS A 174 8.18 -21.09 -5.47
C LYS A 174 6.80 -20.94 -4.83
N GLN A 175 5.99 -20.00 -5.31
CA GLN A 175 4.64 -19.78 -4.79
C GLN A 175 3.76 -21.03 -5.00
N ARG A 176 3.85 -21.66 -6.16
CA ARG A 176 3.11 -22.88 -6.49
C ARG A 176 3.58 -24.10 -5.71
N GLU A 177 4.89 -24.27 -5.58
CA GLU A 177 5.46 -25.31 -4.73
C GLU A 177 4.94 -25.19 -3.30
N TRP A 178 4.92 -23.96 -2.76
CA TRP A 178 4.34 -23.70 -1.45
C TRP A 178 2.83 -24.00 -1.41
N GLN A 179 2.05 -23.52 -2.37
CA GLN A 179 0.61 -23.80 -2.44
C GLN A 179 0.32 -25.30 -2.46
N ASN A 180 1.12 -26.10 -3.17
CA ASN A 180 0.98 -27.55 -3.17
C ASN A 180 1.23 -28.16 -1.78
N VAL A 181 2.33 -27.79 -1.12
CA VAL A 181 2.66 -28.24 0.25
C VAL A 181 1.55 -27.83 1.24
N ARG A 182 1.14 -26.56 1.19
CA ARG A 182 0.08 -25.99 2.00
C ARG A 182 -1.22 -26.75 1.80
N ASN A 183 -1.71 -26.86 0.56
CA ASN A 183 -3.00 -27.49 0.26
C ASN A 183 -3.01 -28.99 0.60
N GLN A 184 -1.90 -29.72 0.41
CA GLN A 184 -1.78 -31.11 0.85
C GLN A 184 -1.87 -31.25 2.38
N SER A 185 -1.20 -30.37 3.13
CA SER A 185 -1.29 -30.34 4.59
C SER A 185 -2.70 -29.99 5.08
N ILE A 186 -3.37 -29.03 4.42
CA ILE A 186 -4.75 -28.66 4.73
C ILE A 186 -5.70 -29.82 4.44
N THR A 187 -5.51 -30.52 3.33
CA THR A 187 -6.36 -31.66 2.96
C THR A 187 -6.29 -32.76 4.02
N SER A 188 -5.08 -33.09 4.48
CA SER A 188 -4.83 -34.11 5.52
C SER A 188 -5.16 -33.65 6.94
N LEU A 189 -5.30 -32.34 7.19
CA LEU A 189 -5.61 -31.79 8.50
C LEU A 189 -6.96 -32.31 9.04
N SER A 190 -6.93 -32.98 10.19
CA SER A 190 -8.12 -33.31 10.97
C SER A 190 -8.48 -32.20 11.94
N PHE A 191 -9.72 -32.18 12.42
CA PHE A 191 -10.08 -31.29 13.52
C PHE A 191 -9.20 -31.62 14.75
N PRO A 192 -8.60 -30.62 15.44
CA PRO A 192 -7.63 -30.88 16.52
C PRO A 192 -8.18 -31.60 17.76
N PHE A 193 -9.50 -31.76 17.87
CA PHE A 193 -10.16 -32.49 18.94
C PHE A 193 -10.90 -33.71 18.41
N THR A 194 -11.18 -34.67 19.29
CA THR A 194 -11.94 -35.88 18.95
C THR A 194 -13.32 -35.56 18.38
N GLU A 195 -14.00 -34.56 18.95
CA GLU A 195 -15.33 -34.14 18.52
C GLU A 195 -15.52 -32.63 18.61
N PHE A 196 -16.42 -32.11 17.78
CA PHE A 196 -16.89 -30.73 17.87
C PHE A 196 -17.76 -30.54 19.11
N ARG A 197 -17.63 -29.39 19.77
CA ARG A 197 -18.58 -28.99 20.82
C ARG A 197 -19.98 -28.79 20.24
N LYS A 198 -21.01 -28.91 21.08
CA LYS A 198 -22.42 -28.68 20.68
C LYS A 198 -22.57 -27.30 20.02
N GLY A 199 -23.10 -27.27 18.80
CA GLY A 199 -23.28 -26.05 18.01
C GLY A 199 -22.04 -25.60 17.21
N GLN A 200 -20.82 -25.98 17.61
CA GLN A 200 -19.58 -25.62 16.92
C GLN A 200 -19.54 -26.19 15.51
N ARG A 201 -19.94 -27.46 15.31
CA ARG A 201 -20.00 -28.08 13.97
C ARG A 201 -20.94 -27.34 13.01
N LYS A 202 -22.09 -26.88 13.52
CA LYS A 202 -23.07 -26.09 12.74
C LYS A 202 -22.46 -24.75 12.32
N MET A 203 -21.79 -24.07 13.24
CA MET A 203 -21.03 -22.85 12.96
C MET A 203 -19.94 -23.09 11.92
N SER A 204 -19.11 -24.12 12.10
CA SER A 204 -18.01 -24.42 11.17
C SER A 204 -18.47 -24.73 9.75
N ALA A 205 -19.53 -25.55 9.62
CA ALA A 205 -20.13 -25.83 8.32
C ALA A 205 -20.72 -24.57 7.67
N SER A 206 -21.23 -23.63 8.46
CA SER A 206 -21.73 -22.35 7.98
C SER A 206 -20.61 -21.47 7.44
N VAL A 207 -19.50 -21.34 8.18
CA VAL A 207 -18.32 -20.56 7.78
C VAL A 207 -17.74 -21.08 6.47
N TYR A 208 -17.51 -22.40 6.38
CA TYR A 208 -16.98 -23.01 5.15
C TYR A 208 -17.86 -22.70 3.93
N ARG A 209 -19.19 -22.88 4.06
CA ARG A 209 -20.12 -22.59 2.96
C ARG A 209 -20.11 -21.11 2.57
N ALA A 210 -20.07 -20.20 3.54
CA ALA A 210 -19.99 -18.77 3.26
C ALA A 210 -18.75 -18.42 2.43
N ILE A 211 -17.59 -18.99 2.76
CA ILE A 211 -16.35 -18.77 2.01
C ILE A 211 -16.44 -19.39 0.62
N ARG A 212 -16.84 -20.67 0.52
CA ARG A 212 -17.00 -21.39 -0.75
C ARG A 212 -17.93 -20.65 -1.72
N ASP A 213 -19.06 -20.18 -1.20
CA ASP A 213 -20.12 -19.56 -2.00
C ASP A 213 -19.91 -18.04 -2.18
N GLY A 214 -18.85 -17.46 -1.60
CA GLY A 214 -18.54 -16.03 -1.72
C GLY A 214 -19.51 -15.09 -0.99
N HIS A 215 -20.17 -15.56 0.07
CA HIS A 215 -21.19 -14.80 0.81
C HIS A 215 -20.64 -14.16 2.09
N LYS A 216 -21.19 -12.98 2.43
CA LYS A 216 -20.99 -12.35 3.75
C LYS A 216 -21.84 -13.07 4.79
N GLN A 217 -21.30 -13.27 5.99
CA GLN A 217 -21.99 -13.98 7.06
C GLN A 217 -21.74 -13.35 8.44
N ILE A 218 -22.81 -13.19 9.20
CA ILE A 218 -22.79 -12.77 10.61
C ILE A 218 -23.14 -13.99 11.47
N ILE A 219 -22.31 -14.31 12.45
CA ILE A 219 -22.52 -15.46 13.34
C ILE A 219 -22.62 -14.94 14.78
N GLN A 220 -23.76 -15.23 15.41
CA GLN A 220 -23.92 -15.10 16.85
C GLN A 220 -23.75 -16.48 17.50
N ALA A 221 -22.76 -16.59 18.37
CA ALA A 221 -22.42 -17.81 19.08
C ALA A 221 -22.10 -17.51 20.55
N PRO A 222 -22.55 -18.33 21.51
CA PRO A 222 -22.21 -18.12 22.91
C PRO A 222 -20.72 -18.32 23.17
N THR A 223 -20.22 -17.69 24.23
CA THR A 223 -18.82 -17.87 24.66
C THR A 223 -18.54 -19.33 25.05
N GLY A 224 -17.29 -19.76 24.96
CA GLY A 224 -16.88 -21.11 25.36
C GLY A 224 -17.20 -22.23 24.37
N ILE A 225 -17.93 -22.00 23.27
CA ILE A 225 -18.17 -23.05 22.26
C ILE A 225 -16.96 -23.35 21.36
N GLY A 226 -15.87 -22.59 21.51
CA GLY A 226 -14.70 -22.66 20.62
C GLY A 226 -14.93 -21.95 19.28
N LYS A 227 -15.46 -20.70 19.33
CA LYS A 227 -15.75 -19.86 18.15
C LYS A 227 -14.54 -19.72 17.23
N THR A 228 -13.38 -19.38 17.80
CA THR A 228 -12.13 -19.12 17.07
C THR A 228 -11.69 -20.32 16.25
N LEU A 229 -11.48 -21.48 16.87
CA LEU A 229 -11.14 -22.70 16.14
C LEU A 229 -12.27 -23.15 15.20
N GLY A 230 -13.52 -22.99 15.66
CA GLY A 230 -14.71 -23.30 14.86
C GLY A 230 -14.89 -22.43 13.62
N ALA A 231 -14.20 -21.29 13.53
CA ALA A 231 -14.17 -20.41 12.37
C ALA A 231 -12.89 -20.57 11.54
N LEU A 232 -11.72 -20.65 12.19
CA LEU A 232 -10.42 -20.76 11.52
C LEU A 232 -10.25 -22.10 10.81
N PHE A 233 -10.59 -23.22 11.46
CA PHE A 233 -10.48 -24.55 10.86
C PHE A 233 -11.22 -24.69 9.52
N PRO A 234 -12.53 -24.36 9.41
CA PRO A 234 -13.23 -24.42 8.13
C PRO A 234 -12.73 -23.40 7.11
N ALA A 235 -12.23 -22.23 7.53
CA ALA A 235 -11.66 -21.24 6.62
C ALA A 235 -10.36 -21.76 5.98
N ILE A 236 -9.48 -22.38 6.79
CA ILE A 236 -8.27 -23.03 6.30
C ILE A 236 -8.63 -24.20 5.38
N LYS A 237 -9.63 -25.03 5.71
CA LYS A 237 -10.13 -26.07 4.79
C LYS A 237 -10.57 -25.49 3.44
N ALA A 238 -11.34 -24.40 3.45
CA ALA A 238 -11.77 -23.74 2.23
C ALA A 238 -10.59 -23.19 1.40
N MET A 239 -9.52 -22.71 2.05
CA MET A 239 -8.27 -22.30 1.39
C MET A 239 -7.60 -23.45 0.64
N GLY A 240 -7.51 -24.63 1.27
CA GLY A 240 -6.90 -25.82 0.63
C GLY A 240 -7.64 -26.30 -0.62
N GLU A 241 -8.91 -25.93 -0.75
CA GLU A 241 -9.79 -26.24 -1.88
C GLU A 241 -9.88 -25.08 -2.89
N GLY A 242 -9.12 -24.00 -2.71
CA GLY A 242 -9.03 -22.88 -3.66
C GLY A 242 -10.18 -21.87 -3.59
N HIS A 243 -10.95 -21.85 -2.50
CA HIS A 243 -12.03 -20.88 -2.30
C HIS A 243 -11.54 -19.53 -1.74
N THR A 244 -10.37 -19.49 -1.14
CA THR A 244 -9.70 -18.28 -0.67
C THR A 244 -8.19 -18.45 -0.77
N ASP A 245 -7.48 -17.36 -1.07
CA ASP A 245 -6.02 -17.35 -1.18
C ASP A 245 -5.34 -16.89 0.11
N LYS A 246 -6.04 -16.05 0.90
CA LYS A 246 -5.50 -15.39 2.09
C LYS A 246 -6.61 -15.13 3.11
N ILE A 247 -6.30 -15.37 4.40
CA ILE A 247 -7.22 -15.14 5.52
C ILE A 247 -6.66 -14.02 6.40
N PHE A 248 -7.47 -12.99 6.65
CA PHE A 248 -7.22 -12.02 7.71
C PHE A 248 -8.11 -12.33 8.90
N TYR A 249 -7.51 -12.67 10.03
CA TYR A 249 -8.20 -12.80 11.31
C TYR A 249 -8.01 -11.53 12.13
N LEU A 250 -9.06 -10.71 12.15
CA LEU A 250 -9.07 -9.37 12.72
C LEU A 250 -9.60 -9.43 14.15
N THR A 251 -8.86 -8.83 15.08
CA THR A 251 -9.21 -8.81 16.51
C THR A 251 -9.21 -7.40 17.06
N ALA A 252 -10.07 -7.12 18.05
CA ALA A 252 -10.11 -5.81 18.72
C ALA A 252 -9.11 -5.68 19.89
N ARG A 253 -8.57 -6.81 20.39
CA ARG A 253 -7.78 -6.85 21.63
C ARG A 253 -6.66 -7.88 21.53
N ASN A 254 -5.53 -7.61 22.17
CA ASN A 254 -4.39 -8.54 22.22
C ASN A 254 -4.76 -9.90 22.85
N THR A 255 -5.73 -9.94 23.77
CA THR A 255 -6.18 -11.20 24.40
C THR A 255 -6.90 -12.12 23.42
N THR A 256 -7.72 -11.59 22.52
CA THR A 256 -8.38 -12.39 21.48
C THR A 256 -7.42 -12.78 20.36
N GLN A 257 -6.42 -11.94 20.08
CA GLN A 257 -5.30 -12.30 19.20
C GLN A 257 -4.57 -13.56 19.68
N ALA A 258 -4.28 -13.65 20.99
CA ALA A 258 -3.64 -14.83 21.58
C ALA A 258 -4.48 -16.12 21.41
N ILE A 259 -5.81 -16.02 21.49
CA ILE A 259 -6.71 -17.18 21.27
C ILE A 259 -6.66 -17.65 19.81
N ALA A 260 -6.59 -16.72 18.84
CA ALA A 260 -6.43 -17.05 17.43
C ALA A 260 -5.10 -17.76 17.15
N LEU A 261 -4.02 -17.28 17.78
CA LEU A 261 -2.70 -17.90 17.69
C LEU A 261 -2.69 -19.30 18.29
N GLN A 262 -3.27 -19.50 19.49
CA GLN A 262 -3.40 -20.83 20.09
C GLN A 262 -4.19 -21.80 19.19
N ALA A 263 -5.26 -21.33 18.54
CA ALA A 263 -6.01 -22.15 17.60
C ALA A 263 -5.16 -22.56 16.38
N TYR A 264 -4.37 -21.64 15.82
CA TYR A 264 -3.39 -21.93 14.78
C TYR A 264 -2.35 -22.96 15.24
N GLU A 265 -1.72 -22.75 16.41
CA GLU A 265 -0.68 -23.63 16.95
C GLU A 265 -1.20 -25.07 17.14
N MET A 266 -2.45 -25.25 17.60
CA MET A 266 -3.08 -26.58 17.69
C MET A 266 -3.16 -27.28 16.32
N MET A 267 -3.47 -26.54 15.25
CA MET A 267 -3.52 -27.09 13.90
C MET A 267 -2.11 -27.33 13.34
N ALA A 268 -1.15 -26.45 13.63
CA ALA A 268 0.25 -26.62 13.24
C ALA A 268 0.88 -27.88 13.88
N LEU A 269 0.58 -28.15 15.15
CA LEU A 269 0.95 -29.40 15.83
C LEU A 269 0.32 -30.65 15.19
N SER A 270 -0.79 -30.46 14.45
CA SER A 270 -1.46 -31.50 13.67
C SER A 270 -0.96 -31.55 12.20
N ASN A 271 0.30 -31.14 11.97
CA ASN A 271 0.99 -31.10 10.68
C ASN A 271 0.44 -30.11 9.63
N LEU A 272 -0.34 -29.11 10.04
CA LEU A 272 -0.68 -28.00 9.14
C LEU A 272 0.59 -27.23 8.74
N ARG A 273 0.78 -27.05 7.43
CA ARG A 273 1.77 -26.15 6.85
C ARG A 273 1.04 -24.92 6.33
N LEU A 274 1.25 -23.77 6.98
CA LEU A 274 0.54 -22.52 6.66
C LEU A 274 1.39 -21.32 7.07
N LYS A 275 1.73 -20.43 6.12
CA LYS A 275 2.46 -19.21 6.45
C LYS A 275 1.57 -18.30 7.26
N THR A 276 1.88 -18.15 8.54
CA THR A 276 1.07 -17.41 9.49
C THR A 276 1.86 -16.25 10.05
N LEU A 277 1.29 -15.05 9.98
CA LEU A 277 1.90 -13.82 10.46
C LEU A 277 1.07 -13.22 11.59
N GLN A 278 1.76 -12.86 12.67
CA GLN A 278 1.22 -11.97 13.69
C GLN A 278 1.72 -10.54 13.47
N ILE A 279 0.84 -9.64 13.05
CA ILE A 279 1.20 -8.21 13.00
C ILE A 279 1.12 -7.62 14.41
N THR A 280 2.21 -6.98 14.82
CA THR A 280 2.30 -6.24 16.08
C THR A 280 2.43 -4.76 15.79
N ALA A 281 1.77 -3.93 16.61
CA ALA A 281 1.84 -2.47 16.49
C ALA A 281 3.29 -1.97 16.49
N LYS A 282 3.57 -0.97 15.64
CA LYS A 282 4.90 -0.40 15.39
C LYS A 282 5.59 0.03 16.69
N GLU A 283 4.85 0.66 17.59
CA GLU A 283 5.36 1.20 18.86
C GLU A 283 5.90 0.10 19.78
N LYS A 284 5.43 -1.15 19.63
CA LYS A 284 5.85 -2.28 20.45
C LYS A 284 7.08 -3.00 19.91
N VAL A 285 7.33 -2.92 18.60
CA VAL A 285 8.43 -3.63 17.93
C VAL A 285 9.56 -2.71 17.46
N CYS A 286 9.38 -1.39 17.60
CA CYS A 286 10.38 -0.41 17.16
C CYS A 286 11.69 -0.57 17.93
N LEU A 287 12.80 -0.73 17.20
CA LEU A 287 14.16 -0.82 17.74
C LEU A 287 14.82 0.56 17.94
N SER A 288 14.17 1.65 17.51
CA SER A 288 14.64 3.04 17.67
C SER A 288 13.51 3.96 18.13
N PRO A 289 12.93 3.74 19.32
CA PRO A 289 11.86 4.58 19.83
C PRO A 289 12.34 6.02 20.03
N GLY A 290 11.54 7.00 19.63
CA GLY A 290 11.87 8.42 19.71
C GLY A 290 12.64 8.98 18.52
N THR A 291 13.07 8.13 17.57
CA THR A 291 13.64 8.58 16.29
C THR A 291 12.52 8.78 15.26
N ALA A 292 12.65 9.79 14.39
CA ALA A 292 11.75 9.95 13.26
C ALA A 292 11.83 8.70 12.36
N CYS A 293 10.66 8.21 11.94
CA CYS A 293 10.56 6.95 11.20
C CYS A 293 10.71 7.18 9.69
N THR A 294 11.87 7.67 9.29
CA THR A 294 12.24 8.05 7.93
C THR A 294 13.54 7.35 7.52
N SER A 295 13.83 7.28 6.21
CA SER A 295 15.08 6.69 5.71
C SER A 295 16.33 7.48 6.13
N GLU A 296 16.16 8.76 6.41
CA GLU A 296 17.23 9.71 6.74
C GLU A 296 17.63 9.61 8.22
N ASP A 297 16.66 9.36 9.11
CA ASP A 297 16.88 9.38 10.56
C ASP A 297 16.94 7.99 11.19
N CYS A 298 16.24 6.99 10.63
CA CYS A 298 16.18 5.65 11.20
C CYS A 298 17.16 4.70 10.53
N ILE A 299 18.19 4.27 11.29
CA ILE A 299 19.23 3.33 10.82
C ILE A 299 18.68 2.01 10.25
N TYR A 300 17.49 1.61 10.71
CA TYR A 300 16.81 0.38 10.32
C TYR A 300 16.01 0.51 9.02
N LEU A 301 15.82 1.74 8.51
CA LEU A 301 15.18 2.04 7.24
C LEU A 301 16.18 2.36 6.11
N ILE A 302 17.43 2.64 6.44
CA ILE A 302 18.51 2.83 5.45
C ILE A 302 18.68 1.56 4.62
N ASP A 303 18.58 1.70 3.30
CA ASP A 303 18.67 0.61 2.31
C ASP A 303 17.74 -0.57 2.59
N TYR A 304 16.60 -0.29 3.24
CA TYR A 304 15.67 -1.31 3.71
C TYR A 304 15.25 -2.27 2.58
N ASP A 305 14.85 -1.75 1.42
CA ASP A 305 14.33 -2.55 0.30
C ASP A 305 15.39 -3.49 -0.33
N GLU A 306 16.67 -3.14 -0.24
CA GLU A 306 17.76 -4.01 -0.69
C GLU A 306 18.03 -5.10 0.33
N LYS A 307 18.11 -4.72 1.62
CA LYS A 307 18.36 -5.64 2.73
C LYS A 307 17.22 -6.64 2.92
N SER A 308 15.96 -6.20 2.86
CA SER A 308 14.78 -7.06 3.07
C SER A 308 14.69 -8.15 1.99
N ARG A 309 14.85 -7.79 0.70
CA ARG A 309 14.83 -8.75 -0.41
C ARG A 309 15.84 -9.88 -0.28
N ARG A 310 17.03 -9.61 0.28
CA ARG A 310 18.07 -10.62 0.52
C ARG A 310 17.66 -11.67 1.56
N ILE A 311 16.80 -11.30 2.51
CA ILE A 311 16.44 -12.17 3.63
C ILE A 311 15.05 -12.79 3.50
N LEU A 312 14.11 -12.17 2.79
CA LEU A 312 12.72 -12.66 2.68
C LEU A 312 12.66 -14.12 2.22
N SER A 313 13.39 -14.49 1.17
CA SER A 313 13.42 -15.88 0.70
C SER A 313 14.06 -16.86 1.69
N LYS A 314 14.93 -16.38 2.60
CA LYS A 314 15.50 -17.18 3.69
C LYS A 314 14.47 -17.38 4.79
N LEU A 315 13.88 -16.29 5.30
CA LEU A 315 12.87 -16.32 6.36
C LEU A 315 11.67 -17.19 5.97
N PHE A 316 11.22 -17.08 4.72
CA PHE A 316 10.15 -17.91 4.17
C PHE A 316 10.44 -19.42 4.26
N LYS A 317 11.70 -19.84 4.16
CA LYS A 317 12.08 -21.26 4.25
C LYS A 317 12.30 -21.73 5.68
N GLU A 318 12.55 -20.81 6.59
CA GLU A 318 12.98 -21.09 7.95
C GLU A 318 11.82 -21.50 8.87
N THR A 319 10.68 -20.83 8.74
CA THR A 319 9.51 -21.08 9.58
C THR A 319 8.20 -20.87 8.82
N ASP A 320 7.15 -21.53 9.27
CA ASP A 320 5.78 -21.25 8.84
C ASP A 320 5.10 -20.20 9.72
N TYR A 321 5.61 -19.96 10.93
CA TYR A 321 5.06 -18.96 11.83
C TYR A 321 6.02 -17.78 11.99
N PHE A 322 5.62 -16.64 11.44
CA PHE A 322 6.28 -15.35 11.63
C PHE A 322 5.71 -14.68 12.89
N SER A 323 6.22 -15.14 14.05
CA SER A 323 5.89 -14.54 15.34
C SER A 323 6.56 -13.17 15.51
N ARG A 324 6.10 -12.41 16.49
CA ARG A 324 6.77 -11.16 16.88
C ARG A 324 8.25 -11.37 17.17
N GLU A 325 8.58 -12.37 17.98
CA GLU A 325 9.95 -12.66 18.42
C GLU A 325 10.84 -13.05 17.23
N PHE A 326 10.34 -13.91 16.34
CA PHE A 326 11.05 -14.32 15.13
C PHE A 326 11.39 -13.11 14.25
N ILE A 327 10.42 -12.21 14.03
CA ILE A 327 10.62 -11.01 13.22
C ILE A 327 11.61 -10.06 13.87
N GLU A 328 11.49 -9.83 15.19
CA GLU A 328 12.42 -8.97 15.93
C GLU A 328 13.86 -9.50 15.84
N ASP A 329 14.07 -10.81 16.01
CA ASP A 329 15.40 -11.41 15.96
C ASP A 329 15.99 -11.38 14.56
N ALA A 330 15.19 -11.72 13.53
CA ALA A 330 15.60 -11.62 12.13
C ALA A 330 15.97 -10.18 11.73
N ALA A 331 15.17 -9.21 12.16
CA ALA A 331 15.36 -7.80 11.87
C ALA A 331 16.62 -7.25 12.57
N LYS A 332 16.83 -7.58 13.86
CA LYS A 332 18.05 -7.22 14.60
C LYS A 332 19.30 -7.78 13.92
N GLY A 333 19.28 -9.05 13.52
CA GLY A 333 20.42 -9.71 12.87
C GLY A 333 20.80 -9.10 11.52
N CYS A 334 19.88 -8.41 10.85
CA CYS A 334 20.09 -7.84 9.52
C CYS A 334 20.03 -6.30 9.49
N ASN A 335 19.95 -5.65 10.65
CA ASN A 335 19.77 -4.20 10.80
C ASN A 335 18.60 -3.66 9.94
N LEU A 336 17.42 -4.24 10.14
CA LEU A 336 16.16 -3.91 9.46
C LEU A 336 15.10 -3.46 10.45
N CYS A 337 14.11 -2.71 9.97
CA CYS A 337 12.94 -2.33 10.76
C CYS A 337 12.01 -3.55 10.93
N PRO A 338 11.74 -4.03 12.17
CA PRO A 338 10.87 -5.19 12.38
C PRO A 338 9.44 -4.97 11.89
N PHE A 339 8.93 -3.74 12.03
CA PHE A 339 7.58 -3.41 11.60
C PHE A 339 7.44 -3.52 10.08
N GLU A 340 8.31 -2.87 9.31
CA GLU A 340 8.31 -2.97 7.85
C GLU A 340 8.54 -4.42 7.38
N LEU A 341 9.41 -5.17 8.07
CA LEU A 341 9.65 -6.58 7.75
C LEU A 341 8.39 -7.43 7.91
N SER A 342 7.58 -7.15 8.93
CA SER A 342 6.28 -7.80 9.10
C SER A 342 5.32 -7.48 7.93
N LEU A 343 5.35 -6.25 7.41
CA LEU A 343 4.52 -5.85 6.26
C LEU A 343 4.96 -6.56 4.98
N ASP A 344 6.26 -6.72 4.75
CA ASP A 344 6.75 -7.49 3.59
C ASP A 344 6.44 -8.99 3.71
N LEU A 345 6.58 -9.58 4.90
CA LEU A 345 6.22 -10.97 5.16
C LEU A 345 4.71 -11.22 5.01
N SER A 346 3.87 -10.20 5.20
CA SER A 346 2.41 -10.33 5.03
C SER A 346 2.03 -10.72 3.60
N LEU A 347 2.80 -10.28 2.59
CA LEU A 347 2.59 -10.64 1.19
C LEU A 347 2.75 -12.14 0.98
N GLN A 348 3.69 -12.76 1.71
CA GLN A 348 4.00 -14.19 1.64
C GLN A 348 3.20 -15.05 2.64
N SER A 349 2.31 -14.43 3.42
CA SER A 349 1.54 -15.11 4.46
C SER A 349 0.16 -15.54 3.97
N ASP A 350 -0.25 -16.75 4.34
CA ASP A 350 -1.57 -17.31 4.06
C ASP A 350 -2.61 -16.87 5.11
N LEU A 351 -2.20 -16.79 6.38
CA LEU A 351 -3.01 -16.32 7.51
C LEU A 351 -2.34 -15.12 8.17
N ILE A 352 -3.06 -14.01 8.27
CA ILE A 352 -2.59 -12.79 8.92
C ILE A 352 -3.50 -12.50 10.11
N ILE A 353 -2.93 -12.43 11.30
CA ILE A 353 -3.65 -12.13 12.53
C ILE A 353 -3.26 -10.73 13.01
N CYS A 354 -4.19 -9.80 12.96
CA CYS A 354 -3.92 -8.39 13.21
C CYS A 354 -5.12 -7.64 13.83
N ASP A 355 -4.91 -6.36 14.16
CA ASP A 355 -5.96 -5.46 14.63
C ASP A 355 -6.88 -5.00 13.47
N TYR A 356 -8.11 -4.61 13.80
CA TYR A 356 -9.08 -4.01 12.87
C TYR A 356 -8.50 -2.87 12.02
N ASN A 357 -7.62 -2.06 12.63
CA ASN A 357 -7.06 -0.88 11.97
C ASN A 357 -6.33 -1.23 10.65
N TYR A 358 -5.68 -2.39 10.58
CA TYR A 358 -4.93 -2.81 9.38
C TYR A 358 -5.83 -3.19 8.19
N ALA A 359 -7.13 -3.35 8.41
CA ALA A 359 -8.11 -3.60 7.35
C ALA A 359 -9.07 -2.42 7.14
N PHE A 360 -9.38 -1.65 8.19
CA PHE A 360 -10.47 -0.67 8.16
C PHE A 360 -10.04 0.79 8.40
N ASP A 361 -8.87 1.08 9.00
CA ASP A 361 -8.46 2.48 9.25
C ASP A 361 -7.84 3.08 7.97
N PRO A 362 -8.42 4.13 7.39
CA PRO A 362 -7.97 4.71 6.11
C PRO A 362 -6.53 5.26 6.12
N ARG A 363 -5.88 5.38 7.28
CA ARG A 363 -4.47 5.81 7.40
C ARG A 363 -3.49 4.66 7.45
N VAL A 364 -3.86 3.56 8.11
CA VAL A 364 -2.92 2.48 8.45
C VAL A 364 -3.30 1.13 7.83
N PHE A 365 -4.41 1.05 7.11
CA PHE A 365 -4.79 -0.15 6.39
C PHE A 365 -3.69 -0.58 5.42
N LEU A 366 -3.59 -1.88 5.20
CA LEU A 366 -2.57 -2.46 4.33
C LEU A 366 -2.91 -2.21 2.87
N LYS A 367 -2.44 -1.07 2.34
CA LYS A 367 -2.72 -0.60 0.97
C LYS A 367 -2.51 -1.66 -0.10
N ARG A 368 -1.43 -2.47 0.03
CA ARG A 368 -1.08 -3.56 -0.89
C ARG A 368 -2.17 -4.63 -1.03
N PHE A 369 -3.09 -4.77 -0.07
CA PHE A 369 -4.20 -5.71 -0.14
C PHE A 369 -5.55 -5.06 -0.46
N PHE A 370 -5.79 -3.84 0.04
CA PHE A 370 -7.13 -3.24 0.03
C PHE A 370 -7.27 -2.01 -0.88
N GLN A 371 -6.16 -1.37 -1.27
CA GLN A 371 -6.17 -0.23 -2.21
C GLN A 371 -5.85 -0.69 -3.63
N GLU A 372 -4.88 -1.59 -3.77
CA GLU A 372 -4.53 -2.17 -5.06
C GLU A 372 -5.51 -3.30 -5.40
N LYS A 373 -6.03 -3.31 -6.62
CA LYS A 373 -6.83 -4.45 -7.11
C LYS A 373 -5.90 -5.64 -7.27
N THR A 374 -6.03 -6.62 -6.38
CA THR A 374 -5.36 -7.92 -6.50
C THR A 374 -6.36 -8.95 -7.00
N ASP A 375 -5.88 -9.94 -7.75
CA ASP A 375 -6.69 -11.12 -8.12
C ASP A 375 -6.84 -12.12 -6.95
N GLU A 376 -6.27 -11.81 -5.78
CA GLU A 376 -6.32 -12.68 -4.60
C GLU A 376 -7.71 -12.67 -3.94
N LYS A 377 -8.24 -13.87 -3.67
CA LYS A 377 -9.50 -14.04 -2.92
C LYS A 377 -9.26 -13.93 -1.42
N ILE A 378 -9.46 -12.73 -0.88
CA ILE A 378 -9.25 -12.44 0.54
C ILE A 378 -10.49 -12.79 1.40
N CYS A 379 -10.29 -13.59 2.45
CA CYS A 379 -11.29 -13.86 3.48
C CYS A 379 -11.05 -12.99 4.72
N LEU A 380 -11.95 -12.05 5.01
CA LEU A 380 -11.92 -11.22 6.22
C LEU A 380 -12.76 -11.87 7.33
N MET A 381 -12.13 -12.17 8.46
CA MET A 381 -12.77 -12.73 9.64
C MET A 381 -12.68 -11.74 10.80
N VAL A 382 -13.80 -11.15 11.20
CA VAL A 382 -13.86 -10.16 12.29
C VAL A 382 -14.33 -10.83 13.58
N ASP A 383 -13.43 -10.97 14.55
CA ASP A 383 -13.75 -11.58 15.85
C ASP A 383 -14.12 -10.51 16.88
N GLU A 384 -15.21 -10.73 17.63
CA GLU A 384 -15.82 -9.74 18.51
C GLU A 384 -16.23 -8.45 17.76
N ALA A 385 -16.88 -8.64 16.60
CA ALA A 385 -17.36 -7.61 15.69
C ALA A 385 -18.32 -6.58 16.32
N HIS A 386 -18.83 -6.83 17.54
CA HIS A 386 -19.60 -5.83 18.30
C HIS A 386 -18.78 -4.57 18.62
N ASN A 387 -17.44 -4.66 18.65
CA ASN A 387 -16.56 -3.49 18.82
C ASN A 387 -16.36 -2.70 17.51
N LEU A 388 -16.69 -3.28 16.36
CA LEU A 388 -16.36 -2.69 15.06
C LEU A 388 -17.10 -1.35 14.79
N PRO A 389 -18.40 -1.17 15.11
CA PRO A 389 -19.08 0.11 14.86
C PRO A 389 -18.42 1.28 15.59
N ASP A 390 -18.08 1.11 16.86
CA ASP A 390 -17.46 2.16 17.67
C ASP A 390 -16.05 2.47 17.16
N ARG A 391 -15.27 1.42 16.84
CA ARG A 391 -13.94 1.55 16.25
C ARG A 391 -13.99 2.21 14.88
N ALA A 392 -14.96 1.88 14.04
CA ALA A 392 -15.16 2.49 12.74
C ALA A 392 -15.49 3.99 12.89
N ARG A 393 -16.37 4.37 13.83
CA ARG A 393 -16.62 5.79 14.11
C ARG A 393 -15.35 6.53 14.50
N GLU A 394 -14.48 5.93 15.32
CA GLU A 394 -13.17 6.53 15.64
C GLU A 394 -12.25 6.66 14.41
N MET A 395 -12.11 5.59 13.61
CA MET A 395 -11.24 5.58 12.42
C MET A 395 -11.65 6.59 11.36
N TYR A 396 -12.97 6.79 11.18
CA TYR A 396 -13.56 7.65 10.15
C TYR A 396 -13.95 9.04 10.66
N SER A 397 -13.58 9.40 11.90
CA SER A 397 -13.78 10.74 12.45
C SER A 397 -12.46 11.50 12.59
N ALA A 398 -12.51 12.80 12.35
CA ALA A 398 -11.41 13.72 12.62
C ALA A 398 -11.88 14.87 13.54
N GLN A 399 -10.97 15.43 14.33
CA GLN A 399 -11.27 16.51 15.26
C GLN A 399 -10.32 17.69 15.03
N LEU A 400 -10.87 18.90 14.95
CA LEU A 400 -10.11 20.15 14.93
C LEU A 400 -10.39 20.95 16.21
N LYS A 401 -9.35 21.35 16.94
CA LYS A 401 -9.50 22.19 18.14
C LYS A 401 -9.01 23.60 17.90
N ARG A 402 -9.85 24.59 18.20
CA ARG A 402 -9.51 26.03 18.09
C ARG A 402 -8.26 26.42 18.88
N SER A 403 -8.02 25.79 20.03
CA SER A 403 -6.84 26.04 20.86
C SER A 403 -5.55 25.67 20.13
N GLN A 404 -5.49 24.49 19.49
CA GLN A 404 -4.29 24.01 18.80
C GLN A 404 -3.81 24.97 17.71
N PHE A 405 -4.71 25.45 16.83
CA PHE A 405 -4.36 26.46 15.81
C PHE A 405 -3.76 27.74 16.41
N ARG A 406 -4.25 28.19 17.58
CA ARG A 406 -3.74 29.39 18.25
C ARG A 406 -2.37 29.11 18.88
N ASP A 407 -2.23 27.98 19.54
CA ASP A 407 -1.05 27.64 20.33
C ASP A 407 0.13 27.37 19.40
N ILE A 408 -0.04 26.52 18.38
CA ILE A 408 0.99 26.28 17.34
C ILE A 408 1.39 27.56 16.62
N TYR A 409 0.42 28.42 16.23
CA TYR A 409 0.74 29.71 15.61
C TYR A 409 1.64 30.59 16.47
N ARG A 410 1.44 30.60 17.80
CA ARG A 410 2.25 31.41 18.71
C ARG A 410 3.69 30.91 18.79
N GLU A 411 3.88 29.60 18.74
CA GLU A 411 5.21 28.97 18.75
C GLU A 411 5.96 29.22 17.44
N ILE A 412 5.32 29.01 16.28
CA ILE A 412 6.03 29.04 15.00
C ILE A 412 6.23 30.44 14.41
N LYS A 413 5.44 31.45 14.80
CA LYS A 413 5.42 32.78 14.12
C LYS A 413 6.76 33.49 14.00
N ASN A 414 7.67 33.27 14.94
CA ASN A 414 8.98 33.94 14.98
C ASN A 414 10.07 33.13 14.27
N TYR A 415 9.88 31.81 14.14
CA TYR A 415 10.85 30.90 13.52
C TYR A 415 10.53 30.65 12.05
N PHE A 416 9.24 30.53 11.72
CA PHE A 416 8.74 30.21 10.38
C PHE A 416 7.64 31.18 9.95
N PRO A 417 7.97 32.44 9.56
CA PRO A 417 6.98 33.46 9.23
C PRO A 417 6.03 33.08 8.09
N GLU A 418 6.51 32.34 7.08
CA GLU A 418 5.69 31.89 5.94
C GLU A 418 4.70 30.80 6.35
N MET A 419 5.18 29.75 7.01
CA MET A 419 4.35 28.68 7.59
C MET A 419 3.30 29.27 8.56
N ALA A 420 3.69 30.24 9.39
CA ALA A 420 2.78 30.92 10.30
C ALA A 420 1.69 31.72 9.58
N ARG A 421 2.02 32.36 8.44
CA ARG A 421 1.02 33.04 7.60
C ARG A 421 0.02 32.03 7.01
N ALA A 422 0.49 30.87 6.55
CA ALA A 422 -0.38 29.80 6.07
C ALA A 422 -1.31 29.30 7.19
N LEU A 423 -0.76 29.00 8.38
CA LEU A 423 -1.56 28.59 9.55
C LEU A 423 -2.57 29.66 9.97
N LYS A 424 -2.21 30.95 9.87
CA LYS A 424 -3.12 32.06 10.17
C LYS A 424 -4.31 32.08 9.20
N LYS A 425 -4.10 31.77 7.92
CA LYS A 425 -5.18 31.65 6.92
C LYS A 425 -6.08 30.46 7.25
N ALA A 426 -5.50 29.28 7.54
CA ALA A 426 -6.25 28.10 7.96
C ALA A 426 -7.09 28.36 9.21
N ARG A 427 -6.50 28.98 10.24
CA ARG A 427 -7.20 29.39 11.46
C ARG A 427 -8.33 30.37 11.17
N LYS A 428 -8.15 31.32 10.24
CA LYS A 428 -9.19 32.29 9.87
C LYS A 428 -10.38 31.57 9.22
N ALA A 429 -10.13 30.72 8.24
CA ALA A 429 -11.18 29.93 7.57
C ALA A 429 -11.94 29.04 8.57
N PHE A 430 -11.24 28.35 9.47
CA PHE A 430 -11.87 27.53 10.51
C PHE A 430 -12.78 28.36 11.44
N LEU A 431 -12.33 29.55 11.87
CA LEU A 431 -13.15 30.43 12.71
C LEU A 431 -14.35 31.02 11.95
N GLU A 432 -14.21 31.28 10.65
CA GLU A 432 -15.32 31.74 9.81
C GLU A 432 -16.36 30.65 9.64
N TYR A 433 -15.94 29.39 9.42
CA TYR A 433 -16.84 28.24 9.37
C TYR A 433 -17.59 28.03 10.71
N ILE A 434 -16.89 28.07 11.85
CA ILE A 434 -17.53 27.93 13.17
C ILE A 434 -18.61 29.00 13.39
N LYS A 435 -18.43 30.23 12.88
CA LYS A 435 -19.43 31.30 13.01
C LYS A 435 -20.70 31.05 12.22
N GLN A 436 -20.63 30.23 11.16
CA GLN A 436 -21.79 29.87 10.33
C GLN A 436 -22.61 28.76 10.97
N LEU A 437 -22.03 27.99 11.91
CA LEU A 437 -22.76 26.97 12.64
C LEU A 437 -23.84 27.63 13.51
N PRO A 438 -25.04 27.03 13.60
CA PRO A 438 -26.10 27.57 14.43
C PRO A 438 -25.62 27.79 15.86
N GLN A 439 -26.01 28.92 16.46
CA GLN A 439 -25.72 29.21 17.87
C GLN A 439 -26.60 28.39 18.84
N LEU A 440 -26.97 27.16 18.46
CA LEU A 440 -27.83 26.25 19.23
C LEU A 440 -27.17 25.75 20.53
N TRP A 441 -25.89 26.06 20.75
CA TRP A 441 -25.10 25.60 21.90
C TRP A 441 -25.35 26.38 23.19
N GLU A 442 -26.12 27.49 23.15
CA GLU A 442 -26.50 28.21 24.37
C GLU A 442 -27.69 27.55 25.11
N ASP A 443 -28.56 26.82 24.40
CA ASP A 443 -29.80 26.21 24.97
C ASP A 443 -29.88 24.67 24.82
N SER A 444 -28.87 24.01 24.24
CA SER A 444 -28.87 22.55 24.03
C SER A 444 -28.01 21.81 25.07
N ASP A 445 -28.53 20.69 25.59
CA ASP A 445 -27.75 19.78 26.43
C ASP A 445 -26.54 19.20 25.65
N LEU A 446 -25.38 19.12 26.31
CA LEU A 446 -24.18 18.50 25.75
C LEU A 446 -24.24 16.96 25.89
N PRO A 447 -23.76 16.20 24.89
CA PRO A 447 -23.20 16.65 23.61
C PRO A 447 -24.28 16.97 22.57
N TRP A 448 -24.16 18.13 21.91
CA TRP A 448 -24.97 18.45 20.72
C TRP A 448 -24.22 18.03 19.46
N ALA A 449 -24.96 17.63 18.44
CA ALA A 449 -24.45 17.28 17.13
C ALA A 449 -25.17 18.11 16.06
N TRP A 450 -24.43 18.54 15.05
CA TRP A 450 -24.99 19.24 13.89
C TRP A 450 -24.54 18.53 12.62
N SER A 451 -25.50 18.12 11.80
CA SER A 451 -25.23 17.46 10.52
C SER A 451 -25.32 18.49 9.39
N VAL A 452 -24.31 18.49 8.52
CA VAL A 452 -24.31 19.27 7.27
C VAL A 452 -24.38 18.30 6.09
N GLN A 453 -25.06 18.71 5.02
CA GLN A 453 -25.11 17.94 3.77
C GLN A 453 -23.89 18.20 2.89
N GLU A 454 -23.29 19.39 3.01
CA GLU A 454 -22.10 19.79 2.27
C GLU A 454 -20.88 19.81 3.22
N PRO A 455 -19.71 19.35 2.75
CA PRO A 455 -18.51 19.34 3.56
C PRO A 455 -17.91 20.75 3.70
N PRO A 456 -17.01 20.99 4.67
CA PRO A 456 -16.45 22.32 4.94
C PRO A 456 -15.37 22.74 3.93
N GLU A 457 -15.71 22.89 2.65
CA GLU A 457 -14.76 23.16 1.55
C GLU A 457 -13.84 24.36 1.82
N SER A 458 -14.41 25.40 2.44
CA SER A 458 -13.68 26.64 2.77
C SER A 458 -12.46 26.44 3.69
N ILE A 459 -12.41 25.35 4.46
CA ILE A 459 -11.31 25.04 5.38
C ILE A 459 -10.18 24.28 4.67
N ILE A 460 -10.49 23.49 3.64
CA ILE A 460 -9.57 22.49 3.07
C ILE A 460 -8.36 23.13 2.41
N ASN A 461 -8.57 23.96 1.39
CA ASN A 461 -7.44 24.59 0.68
C ASN A 461 -6.50 25.36 1.64
N PRO A 462 -6.99 26.17 2.61
CA PRO A 462 -6.12 26.78 3.61
C PRO A 462 -5.32 25.79 4.48
N VAL A 463 -5.92 24.65 4.86
CA VAL A 463 -5.27 23.60 5.65
C VAL A 463 -4.21 22.88 4.82
N GLU A 464 -4.51 22.47 3.59
CA GLU A 464 -3.55 21.85 2.68
C GLU A 464 -2.35 22.75 2.39
N ASN A 465 -2.59 24.05 2.16
CA ASN A 465 -1.51 25.03 1.99
C ASN A 465 -0.61 25.13 3.23
N PHE A 466 -1.19 25.01 4.44
CA PHE A 466 -0.38 24.95 5.66
C PHE A 466 0.41 23.65 5.72
N LEU A 467 -0.21 22.50 5.44
CA LEU A 467 0.45 21.20 5.43
C LEU A 467 1.63 21.20 4.46
N TYR A 468 1.43 21.63 3.21
CA TYR A 468 2.50 21.80 2.22
C TYR A 468 3.65 22.68 2.75
N SER A 469 3.34 23.82 3.38
CA SER A 469 4.36 24.70 3.95
C SER A 469 5.09 24.11 5.17
N ALA A 470 4.47 23.14 5.83
CA ALA A 470 4.97 22.52 7.05
C ALA A 470 5.77 21.23 6.78
N GLU A 471 5.72 20.64 5.57
CA GLU A 471 6.45 19.41 5.24
C GLU A 471 7.96 19.50 5.52
N GLY A 472 8.56 20.67 5.27
CA GLY A 472 9.99 20.89 5.55
C GLY A 472 10.40 20.72 7.02
N ILE A 473 9.44 20.71 7.98
CA ILE A 473 9.75 20.53 9.40
C ILE A 473 10.31 19.12 9.71
N PHE A 474 9.97 18.13 8.88
CA PHE A 474 10.44 16.77 9.07
C PHE A 474 11.95 16.67 8.84
N GLU A 475 12.49 17.45 7.89
CA GLU A 475 13.91 17.49 7.54
C GLU A 475 14.73 18.47 8.39
N ASP A 476 14.08 19.43 9.06
CA ASP A 476 14.75 20.43 9.89
C ASP A 476 15.31 19.81 11.18
N LYS A 477 16.64 19.77 11.33
CA LYS A 477 17.33 19.18 12.49
C LYS A 477 17.39 20.08 13.72
N THR A 478 16.82 21.29 13.66
CA THR A 478 16.86 22.24 14.77
C THR A 478 15.94 21.75 15.91
N PRO A 479 16.45 21.68 17.17
CA PRO A 479 15.71 21.12 18.30
C PRO A 479 14.73 22.14 18.90
N TYR A 480 13.66 22.48 18.18
CA TYR A 480 12.61 23.35 18.71
C TYR A 480 11.81 22.64 19.81
N SER A 481 11.54 23.33 20.92
CA SER A 481 10.71 22.79 22.00
C SER A 481 9.27 22.46 21.58
N PHE A 482 8.78 23.09 20.50
CA PHE A 482 7.43 22.90 19.95
C PHE A 482 7.37 21.90 18.79
N LYS A 483 8.50 21.28 18.41
CA LYS A 483 8.58 20.47 17.18
C LYS A 483 7.61 19.28 17.22
N ASP A 484 7.56 18.56 18.33
CA ASP A 484 6.67 17.40 18.49
C ASP A 484 5.19 17.79 18.46
N ASP A 485 4.83 18.91 19.09
CA ASP A 485 3.46 19.44 19.06
C ASP A 485 3.05 19.86 17.64
N LEU A 486 3.97 20.48 16.89
CA LEU A 486 3.75 20.86 15.49
C LEU A 486 3.58 19.62 14.59
N ILE A 487 4.39 18.59 14.78
CA ILE A 487 4.29 17.32 14.06
C ILE A 487 2.96 16.61 14.38
N SER A 488 2.58 16.54 15.66
CA SER A 488 1.29 15.98 16.07
C SER A 488 0.13 16.72 15.42
N PHE A 489 0.16 18.05 15.44
CA PHE A 489 -0.85 18.89 14.82
C PHE A 489 -0.90 18.74 13.29
N PHE A 490 0.26 18.59 12.63
CA PHE A 490 0.34 18.26 11.21
C PHE A 490 -0.42 16.97 10.90
N PHE A 491 -0.18 15.89 11.66
CA PHE A 491 -0.85 14.60 11.43
C PHE A 491 -2.36 14.65 11.70
N GLU A 492 -2.80 15.43 12.70
CA GLU A 492 -4.22 15.66 12.95
C GLU A 492 -4.91 16.37 11.76
N LEU A 493 -4.26 17.40 11.20
CA LEU A 493 -4.76 18.11 10.03
C LEU A 493 -4.74 17.27 8.76
N ALA A 494 -3.67 16.49 8.54
CA ALA A 494 -3.60 15.55 7.42
C ALA A 494 -4.69 14.48 7.54
N HIS A 495 -4.97 13.99 8.75
CA HIS A 495 -6.10 13.08 9.00
C HIS A 495 -7.45 13.74 8.69
N PHE A 496 -7.63 15.00 9.08
CA PHE A 496 -8.85 15.74 8.74
C PHE A 496 -9.07 15.87 7.23
N VAL A 497 -8.04 16.24 6.46
CA VAL A 497 -8.12 16.27 4.99
C VAL A 497 -8.45 14.89 4.44
N LYS A 498 -7.81 13.84 4.96
CA LYS A 498 -8.08 12.47 4.51
C LYS A 498 -9.52 12.02 4.76
N ILE A 499 -10.10 12.38 5.89
CA ILE A 499 -11.51 12.11 6.20
C ILE A 499 -12.44 12.96 5.35
N TYR A 500 -12.07 14.21 5.05
CA TYR A 500 -12.81 15.06 4.11
C TYR A 500 -12.90 14.42 2.72
N ASP A 501 -11.82 13.83 2.20
CA ASP A 501 -11.82 13.13 0.90
C ASP A 501 -12.79 11.94 0.85
N LEU A 502 -13.12 11.38 2.01
CA LEU A 502 -14.06 10.25 2.14
C LEU A 502 -15.50 10.73 2.36
N PHE A 503 -15.73 12.03 2.56
CA PHE A 503 -17.05 12.59 2.78
C PHE A 503 -17.94 12.38 1.55
N GLY A 504 -19.16 11.93 1.78
CA GLY A 504 -20.16 11.66 0.75
C GLY A 504 -21.35 10.90 1.33
N ASP A 505 -22.14 10.25 0.47
CA ASP A 505 -23.40 9.58 0.84
C ASP A 505 -23.27 8.51 1.95
N ASN A 506 -22.06 8.00 2.20
CA ASN A 506 -21.79 7.02 3.26
C ASN A 506 -21.66 7.65 4.67
N TYR A 507 -21.67 8.98 4.77
CA TYR A 507 -21.58 9.74 6.03
C TYR A 507 -22.92 10.30 6.52
N THR A 508 -24.01 10.14 5.75
CA THR A 508 -25.36 10.66 6.05
C THR A 508 -26.29 9.65 6.71
#